data_AF-A0AAD1S299-F1
#
_entry.id   AF-A0AAD1S299-F1
#
_cell.length_a   1.000
_cell.length_b   1.000
_cell.length_c   1.000
_cell.angle_alpha   90.00
_cell.angle_beta   90.00
_cell.angle_gamma   90.00
#
_symmetry.space_group_name_H-M   'P 1'
#
loop_
_entity.id
_entity.type
_entity.pdbx_description
1 polymer ?
#
loop_
_entity_poly.entity_id
_entity_poly.type
_entity_poly.pdbx_seq_one_letter_code
_entity_poly.pdbx_strand_id
1 'polypeptide(L)'
;MSPLKQLKLTESVKQKKKESRKEFQDGDDQAAMSPASDRLSDQDSVCSKYSESPVTEYSLHKMLQDLCAMINADFHRIDGHLRREMSNLGDRMSHLESRTEELCTAHKEVVDKVHKLAEENALLRNKMDMEDRSRWQNVRFQTMKSILKSLVPELPAWAFDRMHRLPCPARHTGDTQKMS
;
A
#
# COMPACT_ATOMS: atom_id res chain seq x y z
N MET A 1 -18.61 -14.62 -19.82
CA MET A 1 -17.33 -13.92 -19.63
C MET A 1 -16.26 -14.96 -19.33
N SER A 2 -15.41 -15.27 -20.31
CA SER A 2 -14.60 -16.51 -20.33
C SER A 2 -13.33 -16.43 -19.45
N PRO A 3 -12.92 -17.53 -18.78
CA PRO A 3 -11.77 -17.56 -17.85
C PRO A 3 -10.40 -17.25 -18.46
N LEU A 4 -10.28 -17.32 -19.79
CA LEU A 4 -9.02 -17.16 -20.53
C LEU A 4 -8.48 -15.72 -20.58
N LYS A 5 -9.24 -14.72 -20.14
CA LYS A 5 -8.76 -13.32 -20.11
C LYS A 5 -7.99 -12.94 -18.85
N GLN A 6 -8.02 -13.77 -17.79
CA GLN A 6 -7.33 -13.44 -16.53
C GLN A 6 -5.85 -13.82 -16.50
N LEU A 7 -5.39 -14.74 -17.36
CA LEU A 7 -4.00 -15.17 -17.38
C LEU A 7 -3.05 -14.19 -18.11
N LYS A 8 -3.55 -13.31 -18.98
CA LYS A 8 -2.70 -12.32 -19.67
C LYS A 8 -2.35 -11.08 -18.84
N LEU A 9 -3.08 -10.81 -17.76
CA LEU A 9 -2.84 -9.63 -16.92
C LEU A 9 -1.77 -9.86 -15.84
N THR A 10 -1.49 -11.12 -15.48
CA THR A 10 -0.55 -11.44 -14.40
C THR A 10 0.90 -11.62 -14.87
N GLU A 11 1.14 -11.85 -16.17
CA GLU A 11 2.49 -11.86 -16.75
C GLU A 11 3.04 -10.45 -17.03
N SER A 12 2.19 -9.51 -17.46
CA SER A 12 2.61 -8.13 -17.71
C SER A 12 3.02 -7.38 -16.43
N VAL A 13 2.50 -7.76 -15.27
CA VAL A 13 2.88 -7.16 -13.97
C VAL A 13 4.22 -7.70 -13.46
N LYS A 14 4.64 -8.91 -13.86
CA LYS A 14 5.94 -9.48 -13.47
C LYS A 14 7.11 -8.94 -14.30
N GLN A 15 6.88 -8.52 -15.54
CA GLN A 15 7.94 -7.89 -16.35
C GLN A 15 8.22 -6.44 -15.91
N LYS A 16 7.20 -5.67 -15.52
CA LYS A 16 7.40 -4.27 -15.11
C LYS A 16 8.09 -4.09 -13.75
N LYS A 17 8.18 -5.14 -12.92
CA LYS A 17 8.86 -5.13 -11.61
C LYS A 17 10.36 -5.43 -11.69
N LYS A 18 10.87 -5.91 -12.84
CA LYS A 18 12.30 -6.20 -13.03
C LYS A 18 13.10 -5.05 -13.62
N GLU A 19 12.43 -4.03 -14.17
CA GLU A 19 13.10 -2.93 -14.88
C GLU A 19 13.44 -1.74 -13.97
N SER A 20 12.78 -1.62 -12.81
CA SER A 20 13.01 -0.50 -11.88
C SER A 20 14.11 -0.73 -10.84
N ARG A 21 14.90 -1.82 -10.95
CA ARG A 21 15.97 -2.17 -9.99
C ARG A 21 17.36 -2.03 -10.61
N LYS A 22 17.58 -1.00 -11.42
CA LYS A 22 18.89 -0.74 -12.06
C LYS A 22 19.37 0.71 -12.06
N GLU A 23 18.68 1.63 -11.41
CA GLU A 23 19.12 3.03 -11.29
C GLU A 23 19.17 3.43 -9.83
N PHE A 24 20.22 3.03 -9.12
CA PHE A 24 20.68 3.65 -7.88
C PHE A 24 22.09 3.10 -7.61
N GLN A 25 23.06 3.57 -8.41
CA GLN A 25 24.48 3.31 -8.15
C GLN A 25 25.36 4.36 -8.85
N ASP A 26 25.16 5.62 -8.51
CA ASP A 26 26.09 6.74 -8.71
C ASP A 26 25.81 7.69 -7.53
N GLY A 27 26.75 8.17 -6.72
CA GLY A 27 28.16 7.91 -6.58
C GLY A 27 28.59 8.66 -5.31
N ASP A 28 29.42 8.03 -4.49
CA ASP A 28 30.12 8.51 -3.29
C ASP A 28 31.15 7.37 -3.05
N ASP A 29 32.47 7.51 -3.01
CA ASP A 29 33.32 8.53 -2.42
C ASP A 29 34.67 8.58 -3.17
N GLN A 30 35.04 9.76 -3.68
CA GLN A 30 36.44 10.07 -3.97
C GLN A 30 37.01 10.96 -2.85
N ALA A 31 38.30 10.73 -2.58
CA ALA A 31 39.23 11.57 -1.82
C ALA A 31 39.46 11.24 -0.33
N ALA A 32 40.02 10.06 -0.07
CA ALA A 32 41.02 9.90 0.98
C ALA A 32 42.41 10.05 0.35
N MET A 33 42.98 11.25 0.39
CA MET A 33 44.40 11.49 0.11
C MET A 33 44.99 12.30 1.25
N SER A 34 45.62 11.59 2.19
CA SER A 34 46.56 12.18 3.14
C SER A 34 47.81 12.63 2.39
N PRO A 35 48.35 13.84 2.61
CA PRO A 35 49.69 14.15 2.15
C PRO A 35 50.70 13.62 3.16
N ALA A 36 51.55 12.69 2.70
CA ALA A 36 52.76 12.28 3.41
C ALA A 36 53.81 13.38 3.28
N SER A 37 54.33 13.81 4.43
CA SER A 37 55.51 14.64 4.55
C SER A 37 56.76 13.82 4.22
N ASP A 38 57.56 14.29 3.26
CA ASP A 38 59.01 14.06 3.18
C ASP A 38 59.59 15.11 2.20
N ARG A 39 60.25 16.15 2.72
CA ARG A 39 61.70 16.28 2.93
C ARG A 39 62.49 16.69 1.68
N LEU A 40 63.07 17.90 1.82
CA LEU A 40 64.33 18.41 1.30
C LEU A 40 64.40 18.78 -0.19
N SER A 41 64.48 20.09 -0.44
CA SER A 41 65.47 20.65 -1.36
C SER A 41 65.81 22.06 -0.92
N ASP A 42 67.08 22.23 -0.54
CA ASP A 42 67.75 23.51 -0.42
C ASP A 42 67.61 24.28 -1.73
N GLN A 43 67.09 25.50 -1.66
CA GLN A 43 67.45 26.57 -2.58
C GLN A 43 67.74 27.82 -1.76
N ASP A 44 69.05 28.06 -1.63
CA ASP A 44 69.59 29.39 -1.41
C ASP A 44 69.04 30.39 -2.41
N SER A 45 69.10 31.66 -2.00
CA SER A 45 69.20 32.82 -2.90
C SER A 45 67.93 33.16 -3.68
N VAL A 46 67.17 34.12 -3.18
CA VAL A 46 67.37 35.54 -3.53
C VAL A 46 66.47 36.35 -2.60
N CYS A 47 67.07 37.28 -1.86
CA CYS A 47 66.38 38.40 -1.22
C CYS A 47 65.67 39.20 -2.32
N SER A 48 64.45 38.78 -2.65
CA SER A 48 63.57 39.48 -3.58
C SER A 48 63.16 40.76 -2.89
N LYS A 49 63.62 41.87 -3.47
CA LYS A 49 63.24 43.22 -3.08
C LYS A 49 61.71 43.27 -3.01
N TYR A 50 61.15 43.30 -1.80
CA TYR A 50 59.80 43.76 -1.60
C TYR A 50 59.80 45.23 -2.00
N SER A 51 59.49 45.51 -3.27
CA SER A 51 59.01 46.83 -3.64
C SER A 51 57.64 46.95 -2.99
N GLU A 52 57.61 47.53 -1.79
CA GLU A 52 56.41 48.05 -1.16
C GLU A 52 55.89 49.19 -2.04
N SER A 53 55.29 48.84 -3.17
CA SER A 53 54.45 49.77 -3.90
C SER A 53 53.15 49.85 -3.09
N PRO A 54 52.76 51.03 -2.59
CA PRO A 54 51.59 51.15 -1.76
C PRO A 54 50.39 50.62 -2.53
N VAL A 55 49.68 49.65 -1.94
CA VAL A 55 48.38 49.21 -2.44
C VAL A 55 47.56 50.47 -2.63
N THR A 56 47.25 50.78 -3.89
CA THR A 56 46.47 51.98 -4.19
C THR A 56 45.05 51.76 -3.67
N GLU A 57 44.44 52.81 -3.14
CA GLU A 57 43.03 52.80 -2.72
C GLU A 57 42.11 52.19 -3.79
N TYR A 58 42.45 52.44 -5.06
CA TYR A 58 41.78 51.88 -6.22
C TYR A 58 41.87 50.34 -6.30
N SER A 59 43.04 49.72 -6.05
CA SER A 59 43.15 48.26 -6.13
C SER A 59 42.39 47.57 -4.99
N LEU A 60 42.39 48.17 -3.79
CA LEU A 60 41.60 47.69 -2.67
C LEU A 60 40.10 47.81 -2.95
N HIS A 61 39.65 48.93 -3.50
CA HIS A 61 38.26 49.12 -3.88
C HIS A 61 37.82 48.10 -4.95
N LYS A 62 38.69 47.81 -5.92
CA LYS A 62 38.43 46.81 -6.96
C LYS A 62 38.32 45.39 -6.38
N MET A 63 39.22 45.00 -5.47
CA MET A 63 39.15 43.70 -4.80
C MET A 63 37.88 43.55 -3.96
N LEU A 64 37.46 44.60 -3.25
CA LEU A 64 36.20 44.59 -2.48
C LEU A 64 34.99 44.46 -3.40
N GLN A 65 34.98 45.17 -4.53
CA GLN A 65 33.91 45.08 -5.52
C GLN A 65 33.81 43.67 -6.12
N ASP A 66 34.94 43.07 -6.48
CA ASP A 66 34.98 41.72 -7.05
C ASP A 66 34.56 40.66 -6.02
N LEU A 67 34.95 40.83 -4.74
CA LEU A 67 34.50 39.99 -3.64
C LEU A 67 32.98 40.10 -3.42
N CYS A 68 32.43 41.31 -3.42
CA CYS A 68 30.99 41.52 -3.31
C CYS A 68 30.23 40.89 -4.49
N ALA A 69 30.75 41.00 -5.71
CA ALA A 69 30.15 40.37 -6.89
C ALA A 69 30.16 38.84 -6.78
N MET A 70 31.26 38.26 -6.32
CA MET A 70 31.39 36.82 -6.10
C MET A 70 30.43 36.31 -5.03
N ILE A 71 30.37 36.99 -3.87
CA ILE A 71 29.43 36.64 -2.79
C ILE A 71 27.98 36.69 -3.28
N ASN A 72 27.60 37.72 -4.03
CA ASN A 72 26.25 37.82 -4.60
C ASN A 72 25.94 36.70 -5.59
N ALA A 73 26.90 36.33 -6.44
CA ALA A 73 26.74 35.22 -7.37
C ALA A 73 26.52 33.88 -6.62
N ASP A 74 27.29 33.64 -5.56
CA ASP A 74 27.13 32.44 -4.72
C ASP A 74 25.79 32.45 -3.99
N PHE A 75 25.35 33.58 -3.45
CA PHE A 75 24.02 33.71 -2.85
C PHE A 75 22.90 33.37 -3.84
N HIS A 76 22.96 33.90 -5.06
CA HIS A 76 21.96 33.58 -6.09
C HIS A 76 22.00 32.09 -6.51
N ARG A 77 23.20 31.49 -6.56
CA ARG A 77 23.34 30.07 -6.85
C ARG A 77 22.72 29.21 -5.74
N ILE A 78 22.96 29.55 -4.48
CA ILE A 78 22.38 28.86 -3.33
C ILE A 78 20.86 29.04 -3.29
N ASP A 79 20.35 30.26 -3.46
CA ASP A 79 18.91 30.54 -3.51
C ASP A 79 18.22 29.74 -4.63
N GLY A 80 18.81 29.70 -5.82
CA GLY A 80 18.32 28.91 -6.94
C GLY A 80 18.29 27.40 -6.66
N HIS A 81 19.30 26.87 -5.97
CA HIS A 81 19.33 25.46 -5.56
C HIS A 81 18.24 25.16 -4.53
N LEU A 82 18.11 26.00 -3.49
CA LEU A 82 17.10 25.85 -2.46
C LEU A 82 15.68 25.88 -3.03
N ARG A 83 15.39 26.82 -3.94
CA ARG A 83 14.07 26.88 -4.60
C ARG A 83 13.77 25.60 -5.38
N ARG A 84 14.76 25.05 -6.09
CA ARG A 84 14.57 23.81 -6.86
C ARG A 84 14.31 22.63 -5.95
N GLU A 85 15.09 22.48 -4.88
CA GLU A 85 14.89 21.40 -3.89
C GLU A 85 13.56 21.52 -3.17
N MET A 86 13.15 22.73 -2.79
CA MET A 86 11.83 22.97 -2.21
C MET A 86 10.70 22.61 -3.16
N SER A 87 10.82 22.98 -4.45
CA SER A 87 9.82 22.61 -5.46
C SER A 87 9.72 21.09 -5.62
N ASN A 88 10.86 20.40 -5.74
CA ASN A 88 10.92 18.95 -5.86
C ASN A 88 10.32 18.26 -4.62
N LEU A 89 10.61 18.76 -3.42
CA LEU A 89 10.00 18.26 -2.19
C LEU A 89 8.48 18.45 -2.19
N GLY A 90 7.99 19.60 -2.66
CA GLY A 90 6.56 19.88 -2.80
C GLY A 90 5.87 18.92 -3.78
N ASP A 91 6.50 18.63 -4.93
CA ASP A 91 5.98 17.67 -5.90
C ASP A 91 5.94 16.25 -5.32
N ARG A 92 6.99 15.85 -4.61
CA ARG A 92 7.06 14.55 -3.92
C ARG A 92 6.01 14.43 -2.83
N MET A 93 5.77 15.48 -2.05
CA MET A 93 4.71 15.51 -1.04
C MET A 93 3.33 15.35 -1.68
N SER A 94 3.04 16.13 -2.71
CA SER A 94 1.76 16.05 -3.43
C SER A 94 1.52 14.65 -4.00
N HIS A 95 2.57 14.02 -4.54
CA HIS A 95 2.49 12.64 -5.03
C HIS A 95 2.23 11.62 -3.91
N LEU A 96 2.86 11.80 -2.73
CA LEU A 96 2.61 10.96 -1.57
C LEU A 96 1.19 11.13 -1.03
N GLU A 97 0.67 12.35 -0.97
CA GLU A 97 -0.71 12.63 -0.56
C GLU A 97 -1.71 11.91 -1.47
N SER A 98 -1.58 12.07 -2.78
CA SER A 98 -2.42 11.39 -3.78
C SER A 98 -2.37 9.86 -3.62
N ARG A 99 -1.17 9.27 -3.46
CA ARG A 99 -1.05 7.82 -3.23
C ARG A 99 -1.67 7.37 -1.91
N THR A 100 -1.65 8.22 -0.89
CA THR A 100 -2.26 7.93 0.41
C THR A 100 -3.77 7.93 0.30
N GLU A 101 -4.36 8.87 -0.44
CA GLU A 101 -5.79 8.92 -0.74
C GLU A 101 -6.25 7.68 -1.52
N GLU A 102 -5.51 7.29 -2.56
CA GLU A 102 -5.76 6.05 -3.31
C GLU A 102 -5.71 4.81 -2.40
N LEU A 103 -4.74 4.74 -1.50
CA LEU A 103 -4.64 3.62 -0.57
C LEU A 103 -5.80 3.59 0.42
N CYS A 104 -6.23 4.75 0.93
CA CYS A 104 -7.38 4.87 1.83
C CYS A 104 -8.67 4.40 1.16
N THR A 105 -8.90 4.80 -0.09
CA THR A 105 -10.09 4.36 -0.84
C THR A 105 -10.07 2.85 -1.11
N ALA A 106 -8.93 2.30 -1.56
CA ALA A 106 -8.75 0.87 -1.75
C ALA A 106 -8.94 0.08 -0.43
N HIS A 107 -8.42 0.60 0.68
CA HIS A 107 -8.58 -0.02 1.99
C HIS A 107 -10.05 -0.08 2.40
N LYS A 108 -10.79 1.00 2.21
CA LYS A 108 -12.23 1.05 2.50
C LYS A 108 -13.00 0.01 1.70
N GLU A 109 -12.72 -0.13 0.40
CA GLU A 109 -13.36 -1.16 -0.43
C GLU A 109 -13.06 -2.59 0.07
N VAL A 110 -11.84 -2.85 0.53
CA VAL A 110 -11.46 -4.16 1.07
C VAL A 110 -12.21 -4.42 2.37
N VAL A 111 -12.29 -3.44 3.26
CA VAL A 111 -13.06 -3.55 4.52
C VAL A 111 -14.52 -3.85 4.23
N ASP A 112 -15.14 -3.12 3.29
CA ASP A 112 -16.54 -3.35 2.91
C ASP A 112 -16.76 -4.76 2.34
N LYS A 113 -15.83 -5.25 1.50
CA LYS A 113 -15.87 -6.62 0.97
C LYS A 113 -15.73 -7.67 2.07
N VAL A 114 -14.81 -7.47 3.01
CA VAL A 114 -14.61 -8.37 4.15
C VAL A 114 -15.87 -8.40 5.03
N HIS A 115 -16.49 -7.25 5.27
CA HIS A 115 -17.72 -7.18 6.07
C HIS A 115 -18.86 -7.95 5.39
N LYS A 116 -19.10 -7.73 4.10
CA LYS A 116 -20.10 -8.49 3.33
C LYS A 116 -19.83 -9.99 3.35
N LEU A 117 -18.58 -10.41 3.17
CA LEU A 117 -18.22 -11.83 3.24
C LEU A 117 -18.44 -12.42 4.64
N ALA A 118 -18.21 -11.65 5.70
CA ALA A 118 -18.47 -12.08 7.06
C ALA A 118 -19.98 -12.26 7.31
N GLU A 119 -20.82 -11.35 6.83
CA GLU A 119 -22.28 -11.46 6.90
C GLU A 119 -22.79 -12.68 6.12
N GLU A 120 -22.34 -12.87 4.89
CA GLU A 120 -22.68 -14.03 4.07
C GLU A 120 -22.27 -15.35 4.75
N ASN A 121 -21.07 -15.39 5.34
CA ASN A 121 -20.61 -16.56 6.08
C ASN A 121 -21.49 -16.85 7.30
N ALA A 122 -21.87 -15.82 8.06
CA ALA A 122 -22.78 -15.96 9.19
C ALA A 122 -24.15 -16.49 8.76
N LEU A 123 -24.70 -15.98 7.65
CA LEU A 123 -25.95 -16.47 7.08
C LEU A 123 -25.85 -17.94 6.65
N LEU A 124 -24.75 -18.33 6.02
CA LEU A 124 -24.52 -19.72 5.61
C LEU A 124 -24.40 -20.66 6.82
N ARG A 125 -23.68 -20.25 7.87
CA ARG A 125 -23.60 -21.01 9.13
C ARG A 125 -24.96 -21.19 9.76
N ASN A 126 -25.75 -20.12 9.86
CA ASN A 126 -27.10 -20.19 10.41
C ASN A 126 -28.02 -21.13 9.60
N LYS A 127 -27.91 -21.12 8.26
CA LYS A 127 -28.65 -22.06 7.40
C LYS A 127 -28.23 -23.50 7.65
N MET A 128 -26.93 -23.76 7.73
CA MET A 128 -26.39 -25.09 8.03
C MET A 128 -26.87 -25.60 9.39
N ASP A 129 -26.82 -24.76 10.43
CA ASP A 129 -27.31 -25.11 11.76
C ASP A 129 -28.80 -25.45 11.78
N MET A 130 -29.62 -24.72 11.00
CA MET A 130 -31.05 -25.01 10.87
C MET A 130 -31.32 -26.32 10.13
N GLU A 131 -30.56 -26.62 9.08
CA GLU A 131 -30.63 -27.90 8.37
C GLU A 131 -30.23 -29.07 9.28
N ASP A 132 -29.16 -28.92 10.05
CA ASP A 132 -28.71 -29.95 11.00
C ASP A 132 -29.74 -30.19 12.10
N ARG A 133 -30.30 -29.14 12.70
CA ARG A 133 -31.42 -29.27 13.65
C ARG A 133 -32.62 -30.00 13.04
N SER A 134 -32.93 -29.71 11.77
CA SER A 134 -34.01 -30.39 11.04
C SER A 134 -33.72 -31.88 10.82
N ARG A 135 -32.47 -32.23 10.49
CA ARG A 135 -32.01 -33.63 10.40
C ARG A 135 -32.14 -34.36 11.73
N TRP A 136 -31.68 -33.74 12.82
CA TRP A 136 -31.79 -34.30 14.18
C TRP A 136 -33.24 -34.53 14.60
N GLN A 137 -34.13 -33.57 14.33
CA GLN A 137 -35.56 -33.74 14.59
C GLN A 137 -36.12 -34.90 13.78
N ASN A 138 -35.81 -35.00 12.49
CA ASN A 138 -36.29 -36.10 11.64
C ASN A 138 -35.85 -37.48 12.16
N VAL A 139 -34.58 -37.63 12.56
CA VAL A 139 -34.07 -38.88 13.17
C VAL A 139 -34.88 -39.23 14.42
N ARG A 140 -35.08 -38.27 15.33
CA ARG A 140 -35.88 -38.47 16.54
C ARG A 140 -37.32 -38.87 16.23
N PHE A 141 -37.95 -38.25 15.23
CA PHE A 141 -39.30 -38.61 14.79
C PHE A 141 -39.36 -40.03 14.24
N GLN A 142 -38.37 -40.46 13.46
CA GLN A 142 -38.30 -41.83 12.95
C GLN A 142 -38.11 -42.86 14.08
N THR A 143 -37.25 -42.57 15.07
CA THR A 143 -37.07 -43.43 16.25
C THR A 143 -38.34 -43.51 17.09
N MET A 144 -39.06 -42.40 17.31
CA MET A 144 -40.34 -42.45 18.01
C MET A 144 -41.39 -43.24 17.21
N LYS A 145 -41.43 -43.08 15.89
CA LYS A 145 -42.32 -43.84 15.00
C LYS A 145 -42.03 -45.34 15.06
N SER A 146 -40.78 -45.77 15.12
CA SER A 146 -40.45 -47.20 15.23
C SER A 146 -40.84 -47.78 16.59
N ILE A 147 -40.57 -47.07 17.69
CA ILE A 147 -40.97 -47.48 19.05
C ILE A 147 -42.50 -47.60 19.16
N LEU A 148 -43.24 -46.60 18.67
CA LEU A 148 -44.70 -46.60 18.75
C LEU A 148 -45.32 -47.76 17.96
N LYS A 149 -44.75 -48.10 16.79
CA LYS A 149 -45.15 -49.29 16.01
C LYS A 149 -44.93 -50.60 16.76
N SER A 150 -43.84 -50.72 17.52
CA SER A 150 -43.58 -51.94 18.31
C SER A 150 -44.49 -52.07 19.53
N LEU A 151 -44.90 -50.94 20.13
CA LEU A 151 -45.74 -50.92 21.32
C LEU A 151 -47.23 -51.10 21.01
N VAL A 152 -47.70 -50.55 19.88
CA VAL A 152 -49.11 -50.60 19.47
C VAL A 152 -49.20 -50.98 17.99
N PRO A 153 -49.12 -52.29 17.67
CA PRO A 153 -49.09 -52.77 16.29
C PRO A 153 -50.42 -52.59 15.54
N GLU A 154 -51.53 -52.37 16.24
CA GLU A 154 -52.86 -52.15 15.64
C GLU A 154 -53.08 -50.71 15.13
N LEU A 155 -52.11 -49.81 15.30
CA LEU A 155 -52.24 -48.44 14.79
C LEU A 155 -52.26 -48.44 13.25
N PRO A 156 -53.31 -47.90 12.62
CA PRO A 156 -53.42 -47.86 11.17
C PRO A 156 -52.37 -46.92 10.55
N ALA A 157 -51.92 -47.23 9.34
CA ALA A 157 -50.83 -46.52 8.66
C ALA A 157 -51.03 -45.00 8.56
N TRP A 158 -52.29 -44.54 8.44
CA TRP A 158 -52.65 -43.12 8.38
C TRP A 158 -52.32 -42.35 9.67
N ALA A 159 -52.27 -43.03 10.83
CA ALA A 159 -51.91 -42.42 12.10
C ALA A 159 -50.44 -42.00 12.12
N PHE A 160 -49.58 -42.75 11.42
CA PHE A 160 -48.16 -42.42 11.29
C PHE A 160 -47.90 -41.33 10.25
N ASP A 161 -48.71 -41.22 9.18
CA ASP A 161 -48.56 -40.20 8.14
C ASP A 161 -48.87 -38.78 8.64
N ARG A 162 -49.75 -38.63 9.63
CA ARG A 162 -49.98 -37.34 10.30
C ARG A 162 -48.76 -36.82 11.07
N MET A 163 -47.87 -37.70 11.52
CA MET A 163 -46.66 -37.30 12.27
C MET A 163 -45.52 -36.76 11.39
N HIS A 164 -45.57 -36.93 10.07
CA HIS A 164 -44.53 -36.46 9.13
C HIS A 164 -44.65 -34.99 8.72
N ARG A 165 -45.76 -34.32 9.05
CA ARG A 165 -45.97 -32.91 8.69
C ARG A 165 -45.39 -31.99 9.75
N LEU A 166 -44.06 -31.89 9.82
CA LEU A 166 -43.47 -30.66 10.34
C LEU A 166 -43.84 -29.52 9.37
N PRO A 167 -44.23 -28.34 9.87
CA PRO A 167 -44.50 -27.21 8.99
C PRO A 167 -43.21 -26.87 8.23
N CYS A 168 -43.25 -26.95 6.90
CA CYS A 168 -42.19 -26.36 6.08
C CYS A 168 -42.11 -24.86 6.46
N PRO A 169 -40.92 -24.30 6.73
CA PRO A 169 -40.80 -22.86 6.86
C PRO A 169 -41.30 -22.24 5.55
N ALA A 170 -42.29 -21.35 5.68
CA ALA A 170 -42.87 -20.65 4.55
C ALA A 170 -41.74 -20.03 3.72
N ARG A 171 -41.68 -20.37 2.43
CA ARG A 171 -40.86 -19.60 1.49
C ARG A 171 -41.39 -18.18 1.54
N HIS A 172 -40.64 -17.25 2.13
CA HIS A 172 -40.88 -15.84 1.91
C HIS A 172 -40.70 -15.58 0.41
N THR A 173 -41.81 -15.55 -0.31
CA THR A 173 -41.89 -14.90 -1.61
C THR A 173 -41.63 -13.43 -1.35
N GLY A 174 -40.46 -12.96 -1.79
CA GLY A 174 -40.15 -11.54 -1.82
C GLY A 174 -41.08 -10.87 -2.83
N ASP A 175 -42.21 -10.35 -2.34
CA ASP A 175 -42.96 -9.34 -3.06
C ASP A 175 -42.16 -8.05 -3.01
N THR A 176 -41.32 -7.86 -4.04
CA THR A 176 -40.80 -6.55 -4.41
C THR A 176 -41.96 -5.73 -4.94
N GLN A 177 -42.64 -5.05 -4.02
CA GLN A 177 -43.60 -4.01 -4.33
C GLN A 177 -42.84 -2.85 -5.02
N LYS A 178 -42.96 -2.78 -6.34
CA LYS A 178 -42.64 -1.58 -7.13
C LYS A 178 -43.50 -0.44 -6.61
N MET A 179 -42.91 0.51 -5.89
CA MET A 179 -43.47 1.84 -5.72
C MET A 179 -42.91 2.71 -6.85
N SER A 180 -43.80 3.15 -7.72
CA SER A 180 -43.64 4.33 -8.59
C SER A 180 -43.76 5.60 -7.77
#